data_AF-A0A090LN08-F1
#
_entry.id   AF-A0A090LN08-F1
#
_cell.length_a   1.000
_cell.length_b   1.000
_cell.length_c   1.000
_cell.angle_alpha   90.00
_cell.angle_beta   90.00
_cell.angle_gamma   90.00
#
_symmetry.space_group_name_H-M   'P 1'
#
loop_
_entity.id
_entity.type
_entity.pdbx_description
1 polymer ?
#
loop_
_entity_poly.entity_id
_entity_poly.type
_entity_poly.pdbx_seq_one_letter_code
_entity_poly.pdbx_strand_id
1 'polypeptide(L)'
;MYLFNFFFNSIFLSSIFLISNGFRYHCIGKNNRPPCFIDVIPQEPAFRNIICKVIHSRKCQLIKSYMNLAENNLLKLEDINKVLKDIIKKREVEMICALLRVYYKYPTYVKLHLSQHYFGSPGTRIMFSNGKYSLK
;
A
#
# COMPACT_ATOMS: atom_id res chain seq x y z
N MET A 1 4.43 40.48 8.54
CA MET A 1 3.57 39.78 7.56
C MET A 1 4.31 38.75 6.69
N TYR A 2 5.55 38.35 7.02
CA TYR A 2 6.30 37.33 6.26
C TYR A 2 6.39 35.97 6.95
N LEU A 3 6.33 35.93 8.28
CA LEU A 3 6.37 34.69 9.07
C LEU A 3 5.13 33.80 8.83
N PHE A 4 3.94 34.40 8.66
CA PHE A 4 2.69 33.65 8.47
C PHE A 4 2.65 32.85 7.15
N ASN A 5 3.27 33.37 6.08
CA ASN A 5 3.39 32.69 4.80
C ASN A 5 4.37 31.49 4.86
N PHE A 6 5.35 31.52 5.76
CA PHE A 6 6.31 30.42 5.92
C PHE A 6 5.65 29.20 6.61
N PHE A 7 4.84 29.44 7.64
CA PHE A 7 4.11 28.37 8.34
C PHE A 7 3.06 27.71 7.46
N PHE A 8 2.32 28.48 6.64
CA PHE A 8 1.31 27.92 5.73
C PHE A 8 1.93 27.05 4.62
N ASN A 9 3.06 27.47 4.05
CA ASN A 9 3.79 26.66 3.06
C ASN A 9 4.37 25.37 3.66
N SER A 10 4.81 25.40 4.92
CA SER A 10 5.34 24.20 5.61
C SER A 10 4.23 23.17 5.93
N ILE A 11 3.02 23.63 6.25
CA ILE A 11 1.85 22.76 6.47
C ILE A 11 1.36 22.15 5.14
N PHE A 12 1.41 22.91 4.04
CA PHE A 12 1.09 22.38 2.70
C PHE A 12 2.12 21.37 2.20
N LEU A 13 3.42 21.61 2.43
CA LEU A 13 4.47 20.65 2.06
C LEU A 13 4.39 19.35 2.86
N SER A 14 4.10 19.41 4.17
CA SER A 14 3.99 18.21 5.01
C SER A 14 2.74 17.37 4.69
N SER A 15 1.64 18.00 4.27
CA SER A 15 0.42 17.29 3.82
C SER A 15 0.59 16.62 2.45
N ILE A 16 1.39 17.18 1.53
CA ILE A 16 1.74 16.56 0.25
C ILE A 16 2.61 15.30 0.45
N PHE A 17 3.52 15.31 1.43
CA PHE A 17 4.37 14.13 1.71
C PHE A 17 3.60 12.91 2.21
N LEU A 18 2.44 13.10 2.86
CA LEU A 18 1.60 11.99 3.34
C LEU A 18 0.76 11.33 2.24
N ILE A 19 0.65 11.95 1.06
CA ILE A 19 -0.10 11.41 -0.10
C ILE A 19 0.85 10.70 -1.11
N SER A 20 2.17 10.90 -1.00
CA SER A 20 3.10 10.54 -2.09
C SER A 20 3.62 9.08 -2.11
N ASN A 21 3.44 8.29 -1.04
CA ASN A 21 4.09 6.98 -0.96
C ASN A 21 3.21 5.82 -1.48
N GLY A 22 1.93 6.06 -1.72
CA GLY A 22 1.04 5.08 -2.36
C GLY A 22 0.68 3.88 -1.48
N PHE A 23 0.50 4.09 -0.17
CA PHE A 23 -0.03 3.09 0.75
C PHE A 23 -0.98 3.74 1.77
N ARG A 24 -1.85 2.93 2.38
CA ARG A 24 -2.74 3.36 3.46
C ARG A 24 -2.48 2.50 4.68
N TYR A 25 -2.12 3.15 5.79
CA TYR A 25 -1.95 2.49 7.08
C TYR A 25 -3.16 2.76 7.97
N HIS A 26 -3.76 1.70 8.51
CA HIS A 26 -4.88 1.82 9.43
C HIS A 26 -4.97 0.60 10.35
N CYS A 27 -5.62 0.76 11.51
CA CYS A 27 -5.86 -0.34 12.44
C CYS A 27 -7.37 -0.49 12.67
N ILE A 28 -7.85 -1.72 12.66
CA ILE A 28 -9.29 -2.02 12.79
C ILE A 28 -9.54 -2.76 14.11
N GLY A 29 -10.53 -2.28 14.88
CA GLY A 29 -11.03 -2.96 16.08
C GLY A 29 -10.97 -2.09 17.34
N LYS A 30 -11.85 -2.40 18.30
CA LYS A 30 -11.92 -1.72 19.62
C LYS A 30 -11.10 -2.40 20.72
N ASN A 31 -10.35 -3.45 20.38
CA ASN A 31 -9.56 -4.22 21.36
C ASN A 31 -8.33 -3.42 21.84
N ASN A 32 -7.72 -3.83 22.95
CA ASN A 32 -6.47 -3.20 23.44
C ASN A 32 -5.30 -3.34 22.44
N ARG A 33 -5.33 -4.34 21.55
CA ARG A 33 -4.34 -4.59 20.48
C ARG A 33 -5.04 -4.89 19.14
N PRO A 34 -5.61 -3.87 18.45
CA PRO A 34 -6.24 -4.07 17.16
C PRO A 34 -5.18 -4.44 16.11
N PRO A 35 -5.49 -5.35 15.17
CA PRO A 35 -4.65 -5.59 14.01
C PRO A 35 -4.52 -4.32 13.16
N CYS A 36 -3.32 -4.09 12.63
CA CYS A 36 -3.04 -3.02 11.70
C CYS A 36 -2.78 -3.56 10.29
N PHE A 37 -3.08 -2.75 9.29
CA PHE A 37 -3.02 -3.12 7.89
C PHE A 37 -2.27 -2.03 7.11
N ILE A 38 -1.33 -2.49 6.29
CA ILE A 38 -0.68 -1.71 5.24
C ILE A 38 -1.39 -2.11 3.95
N ASP A 39 -2.39 -1.32 3.59
CA ASP A 39 -3.06 -1.46 2.31
C ASP A 39 -2.19 -0.85 1.22
N VAL A 40 -2.04 -1.55 0.11
CA VAL A 40 -1.22 -1.10 -1.01
C VAL A 40 -1.73 -1.67 -2.32
N ILE A 41 -1.44 -0.98 -3.43
CA ILE A 41 -1.70 -1.47 -4.79
C ILE A 41 -0.34 -1.77 -5.46
N PRO A 42 -0.20 -2.83 -6.28
CA PRO A 42 1.09 -3.18 -6.90
C PRO A 42 1.77 -2.11 -7.74
N GLN A 43 1.04 -1.11 -8.23
CA GLN A 43 1.61 -0.05 -9.06
C GLN A 43 2.19 1.11 -8.25
N GLU A 44 1.85 1.19 -6.97
CA GLU A 44 2.28 2.26 -6.09
C GLU A 44 3.75 2.12 -5.66
N PRO A 45 4.44 3.25 -5.39
CA PRO A 45 5.83 3.25 -4.96
C PRO A 45 6.09 2.39 -3.71
N ALA A 46 5.19 2.40 -2.73
CA ALA A 46 5.31 1.56 -1.53
C ALA A 46 5.41 0.08 -1.87
N PHE A 47 4.63 -0.42 -2.84
CA PHE A 47 4.76 -1.81 -3.26
C PHE A 47 6.04 -2.05 -4.03
N ARG A 48 6.28 -1.24 -5.08
CA ARG A 48 7.38 -1.47 -6.03
C ARG A 48 8.76 -1.29 -5.41
N ASN A 49 8.92 -0.28 -4.56
CA ASN A 49 10.22 0.17 -4.08
C ASN A 49 10.54 -0.30 -2.66
N ILE A 50 9.52 -0.66 -1.86
CA ILE A 50 9.70 -1.08 -0.47
C ILE A 50 9.34 -2.55 -0.33
N ILE A 51 8.06 -2.90 -0.52
CA ILE A 51 7.58 -4.28 -0.28
C ILE A 51 8.32 -5.28 -1.19
N CYS A 52 8.41 -4.99 -2.49
CA CYS A 52 9.11 -5.85 -3.46
C CYS A 52 10.61 -6.01 -3.17
N LYS A 53 11.27 -5.02 -2.56
CA LYS A 53 12.67 -5.15 -2.14
C LYS A 53 12.80 -6.07 -0.94
N VAL A 54 11.90 -5.94 0.05
CA VAL A 54 11.92 -6.75 1.27
C VAL A 54 11.61 -8.22 0.97
N ILE A 55 10.61 -8.51 0.14
CA ILE A 55 10.18 -9.89 -0.13
C ILE A 55 11.01 -10.61 -1.21
N HIS A 56 12.03 -9.97 -1.77
CA HIS A 56 12.88 -10.48 -2.86
C HIS A 56 12.21 -10.48 -4.26
N SER A 57 13.03 -10.30 -5.30
CA SER A 57 12.58 -10.07 -6.70
C SER A 57 11.70 -11.17 -7.27
N ARG A 58 12.05 -12.45 -7.06
CA ARG A 58 11.28 -13.61 -7.54
C ARG A 58 9.86 -13.67 -6.95
N LYS A 59 9.72 -13.48 -5.65
CA LYS A 59 8.41 -13.47 -4.97
C LYS A 59 7.59 -12.25 -5.39
N CYS A 60 8.23 -11.10 -5.55
CA CYS A 60 7.59 -9.91 -6.11
C CYS A 60 7.06 -10.14 -7.54
N GLN A 61 7.82 -10.80 -8.41
CA GLN A 61 7.37 -11.17 -9.76
C GLN A 61 6.16 -12.11 -9.72
N LEU A 62 6.18 -13.11 -8.84
CA LEU A 62 5.05 -14.02 -8.63
C LEU A 62 3.78 -13.24 -8.23
N ILE A 63 3.88 -12.36 -7.23
CA ILE A 63 2.74 -11.55 -6.78
C ILE A 63 2.24 -10.63 -7.91
N LYS A 64 3.13 -10.01 -8.69
CA LYS A 64 2.74 -9.19 -9.84
C LYS A 64 1.98 -10.01 -10.90
N SER A 65 2.41 -11.24 -11.17
CA SER A 65 1.71 -12.14 -12.09
C SER A 65 0.32 -12.50 -11.57
N TYR A 66 0.19 -12.83 -10.28
CA TYR A 66 -1.11 -13.09 -9.66
C TYR A 66 -2.04 -11.88 -9.69
N MET A 67 -1.52 -10.69 -9.45
CA MET A 67 -2.32 -9.45 -9.52
C MET A 67 -2.81 -9.17 -10.94
N ASN A 68 -2.00 -9.47 -11.98
CA ASN A 68 -2.47 -9.40 -13.37
C ASN A 68 -3.60 -10.42 -13.64
N LEU A 69 -3.53 -11.63 -13.09
CA LEU A 69 -4.62 -12.60 -13.19
C LEU A 69 -5.89 -12.10 -12.47
N ALA A 70 -5.75 -11.47 -11.31
CA ALA A 70 -6.89 -10.91 -10.58
C ALA A 70 -7.55 -9.73 -11.30
N GLU A 71 -6.77 -8.86 -11.95
CA GLU A 71 -7.31 -7.78 -12.78
C GLU A 71 -8.14 -8.31 -13.97
N ASN A 72 -7.83 -9.50 -14.46
CA ASN A 72 -8.58 -10.19 -15.51
C ASN A 72 -9.70 -11.10 -14.96
N ASN A 73 -10.03 -10.99 -13.67
CA ASN A 73 -11.02 -11.82 -12.96
C ASN A 73 -10.74 -13.33 -12.98
N LEU A 74 -9.48 -13.74 -13.23
CA LEU A 74 -9.08 -15.15 -13.28
C LEU A 74 -8.62 -15.69 -11.92
N LEU A 75 -8.34 -14.81 -10.96
CA LEU A 75 -7.89 -15.17 -9.62
C LEU A 75 -8.50 -14.23 -8.58
N LYS A 76 -8.95 -14.78 -7.46
CA LYS A 76 -9.51 -13.96 -6.38
C LYS A 76 -8.41 -13.24 -5.61
N LEU A 77 -8.58 -11.95 -5.39
CA LEU A 77 -7.66 -11.12 -4.61
C LEU A 77 -7.42 -11.67 -3.18
N GLU A 78 -8.44 -12.31 -2.60
CA GLU A 78 -8.36 -12.96 -1.29
C GLU A 78 -7.31 -14.05 -1.24
N ASP A 79 -7.21 -14.87 -2.30
CA ASP A 79 -6.25 -15.96 -2.37
C ASP A 79 -4.82 -15.42 -2.55
N ILE A 80 -4.66 -14.34 -3.31
CA ILE A 80 -3.38 -13.63 -3.42
C ILE A 80 -2.94 -13.10 -2.06
N ASN A 81 -3.86 -12.51 -1.29
CA ASN A 81 -3.57 -11.99 0.05
C ASN A 81 -3.23 -13.08 1.06
N LYS A 82 -3.80 -14.29 0.93
CA LYS A 82 -3.38 -15.45 1.73
C LYS A 82 -1.93 -15.83 1.41
N VAL A 83 -1.59 -15.97 0.12
CA VAL A 83 -0.21 -16.27 -0.32
C VAL A 83 0.76 -15.18 0.15
N LEU A 84 0.38 -13.91 0.05
CA LEU A 84 1.20 -12.80 0.52
C LEU A 84 1.47 -12.87 2.02
N LYS A 85 0.45 -13.19 2.83
CA LYS A 85 0.59 -13.38 4.27
C LYS A 85 1.55 -14.52 4.61
N ASP A 86 1.58 -15.56 3.79
CA ASP A 86 2.52 -16.67 3.96
C ASP A 86 3.95 -16.29 3.55
N ILE A 87 4.10 -15.41 2.56
CA ILE A 87 5.39 -14.90 2.09
C ILE A 87 6.00 -13.90 3.08
N ILE A 88 5.20 -12.96 3.59
CA ILE A 88 5.65 -11.86 4.44
C ILE A 88 5.54 -12.27 5.90
N LYS A 89 6.66 -12.67 6.51
CA LYS A 89 6.69 -13.00 7.93
C LYS A 89 6.85 -11.73 8.78
N LYS A 90 6.79 -11.91 10.10
CA LYS A 90 6.81 -10.83 11.08
C LYS A 90 8.01 -9.87 10.87
N ARG A 91 9.20 -10.43 10.63
CA ARG A 91 10.43 -9.66 10.43
C ARG A 91 10.35 -8.74 9.20
N GLU A 92 9.80 -9.24 8.10
CA GLU A 92 9.58 -8.48 6.88
C GLU A 92 8.56 -7.37 7.11
N VAL A 93 7.49 -7.62 7.87
CA VAL A 93 6.52 -6.57 8.22
C VAL A 93 7.18 -5.47 9.03
N GLU A 94 7.99 -5.81 10.05
CA GLU A 94 8.72 -4.81 10.85
C GLU A 94 9.65 -3.95 9.99
N MET A 95 10.38 -4.58 9.06
CA MET A 95 11.22 -3.87 8.09
C MET A 95 10.41 -2.96 7.17
N ILE A 96 9.28 -3.44 6.65
CA ILE A 96 8.38 -2.65 5.80
C ILE A 96 7.84 -1.44 6.58
N CYS A 97 7.40 -1.62 7.82
CA CYS A 97 6.94 -0.51 8.68
C CYS A 97 8.04 0.54 8.88
N ALA A 98 9.27 0.11 9.16
CA ALA A 98 10.41 1.01 9.34
C ALA A 98 10.71 1.81 8.05
N LEU A 99 10.71 1.15 6.89
CA LEU A 99 10.95 1.79 5.59
C LEU A 99 9.82 2.75 5.18
N LEU A 100 8.57 2.43 5.52
CA LEU A 100 7.40 3.28 5.30
C LEU A 100 7.27 4.39 6.36
N ARG A 101 8.14 4.40 7.38
CA ARG A 101 8.10 5.34 8.52
C ARG A 101 6.77 5.31 9.26
N VAL A 102 6.19 4.12 9.45
CA VAL A 102 4.98 3.91 10.25
C VAL A 102 5.28 3.10 11.50
N TYR A 103 4.53 3.38 12.58
CA TYR A 103 4.68 2.66 13.82
C TYR A 103 4.17 1.22 13.68
N TYR A 104 5.06 0.25 13.90
CA TYR A 104 4.70 -1.16 13.90
C TYR A 104 3.89 -1.52 15.16
N LYS A 105 2.73 -2.15 14.97
CA LYS A 105 1.89 -2.65 16.07
C LYS A 105 1.49 -4.09 15.80
N TYR A 106 1.88 -5.02 16.67
CA TYR A 106 1.53 -6.44 16.46
C TYR A 106 0.04 -6.71 16.77
N PRO A 107 -0.67 -7.45 15.88
CA PRO A 107 -0.23 -7.90 14.56
C PRO A 107 -0.43 -6.83 13.47
N THR A 108 0.56 -6.67 12.58
CA THR A 108 0.43 -5.86 11.35
C THR A 108 0.50 -6.77 10.13
N TYR A 109 -0.33 -6.51 9.12
CA TYR A 109 -0.37 -7.27 7.86
C TYR A 109 -0.23 -6.34 6.65
N VAL A 110 0.38 -6.84 5.58
CA VAL A 110 0.35 -6.19 4.26
C VAL A 110 -0.83 -6.75 3.48
N LYS A 111 -1.65 -5.88 2.92
CA LYS A 111 -2.84 -6.26 2.15
C LYS A 111 -2.81 -5.59 0.78
N LEU A 112 -2.92 -6.40 -0.26
CA LEU A 112 -3.05 -5.94 -1.64
C LEU A 112 -4.50 -5.64 -1.96
N HIS A 113 -4.68 -4.57 -2.74
CA HIS A 113 -5.94 -4.18 -3.32
C HIS A 113 -5.80 -4.05 -4.84
N LEU A 114 -6.92 -4.16 -5.54
CA LEU A 114 -7.02 -3.70 -6.92
C LEU A 114 -7.28 -2.19 -6.90
N SER A 115 -6.78 -1.48 -7.90
CA SER A 115 -6.92 -0.02 -8.01
C SER A 115 -8.38 0.46 -8.00
N GLN A 116 -9.32 -0.36 -8.47
CA GLN A 116 -10.76 -0.11 -8.42
C GLN A 116 -11.35 -0.13 -6.99
N HIS A 117 -10.77 -0.92 -6.08
CA HIS A 117 -11.26 -1.09 -4.71
C HIS A 117 -10.53 -0.23 -3.68
N TYR A 118 -9.43 0.39 -4.08
CA TYR A 118 -8.56 1.16 -3.20
C TYR A 118 -8.98 2.63 -3.07
N PHE A 119 -9.70 3.17 -4.06
CA PHE A 119 -10.16 4.55 -4.09
C PHE A 119 -11.68 4.64 -4.08
N GLY A 120 -12.25 4.92 -2.90
CA GLY A 120 -13.67 5.25 -2.72
C GLY A 120 -14.00 6.73 -2.97
N SER A 121 -13.12 7.48 -3.63
CA SER A 121 -13.29 8.91 -3.89
C SER A 121 -13.74 9.14 -5.34
N PRO A 122 -14.81 9.91 -5.61
CA PRO A 122 -15.18 10.29 -6.97
C PRO A 122 -14.04 11.05 -7.65
N GLY A 123 -13.65 10.63 -8.87
CA GLY A 123 -12.70 11.36 -9.72
C GLY A 123 -11.26 10.85 -9.77
N THR A 124 -10.92 9.77 -9.06
CA THR A 124 -9.56 9.20 -9.12
C THR A 124 -9.41 8.19 -10.27
N ARG A 125 -8.39 8.35 -11.13
CA ARG A 125 -8.13 7.43 -12.25
C ARG A 125 -7.61 6.08 -11.71
N ILE A 126 -8.29 4.99 -12.05
CA ILE A 126 -7.84 3.63 -11.74
C ILE A 126 -6.53 3.36 -12.48
N MET A 127 -5.46 2.91 -11.82
CA MET A 127 -4.21 2.51 -12.49
C MET A 127 -4.11 0.97 -12.52
N PHE A 128 -4.07 0.38 -13.70
CA PHE A 128 -3.92 -1.07 -13.91
C PHE A 128 -2.48 -1.54 -13.69
N SER A 129 -2.27 -2.83 -13.43
CA SER A 129 -0.95 -3.44 -13.16
C SER A 129 0.07 -3.21 -14.26
N ASN A 130 -0.39 -3.02 -15.49
CA ASN A 130 0.41 -2.64 -16.66
C ASN A 130 0.85 -1.16 -16.66
N GLY A 131 0.51 -0.38 -15.63
CA GLY A 131 0.82 1.05 -15.51
C GLY A 131 -0.08 1.98 -16.33
N LYS A 132 -1.09 1.45 -17.03
CA LYS A 132 -2.08 2.26 -17.75
C LYS A 132 -3.15 2.75 -16.79
N TYR A 133 -3.65 3.95 -17.02
CA TYR A 133 -4.83 4.46 -16.33
C TYR A 133 -6.10 3.99 -17.06
N SER A 134 -7.16 3.72 -16.31
CA SER A 134 -8.52 3.63 -16.84
C SER A 134 -8.82 4.96 -17.52
N LEU A 135 -9.00 4.88 -18.82
CA LEU A 135 -9.73 5.90 -19.57
C LEU A 135 -11.13 5.90 -18.96
N LYS A 136 -11.66 7.09 -18.66
CA LYS A 136 -13.08 7.25 -18.36
C LYS A 136 -13.89 6.81 -19.56
#